data_AF-A0A1C5FQF8-F1
#
_entry.id   AF-A0A1C5FQF8-F1
#
_cell.length_a   1.000
_cell.length_b   1.000
_cell.length_c   1.000
_cell.angle_alpha   90.00
_cell.angle_beta   90.00
_cell.angle_gamma   90.00
#
_symmetry.space_group_name_H-M   'P 1'
#
loop_
_entity.id
_entity.type
_entity.pdbx_description
1 polymer ?
#
loop_
_entity_poly.entity_id
_entity_poly.type
_entity_poly.pdbx_seq_one_letter_code
_entity_poly.pdbx_strand_id
1 'polypeptide(L)'
;DRLATRARMRPRVTRRTARAAGELLAGYETFIQEAAHVLVNALDLDARPGPLSAGLARLARLHTTRPALAVRTADTLRRRLNTASRPGSDAAMLRAAGDLDEDGGHASGLFAATLTEVGGARTEWAEPWRDRLRALRAHPHADVRDAALRLTTVVE
;
A
#
# COMPACT_ATOMS: atom_id res chain seq x y z
N ASP A 1 -3.43 37.44 9.42
CA ASP A 1 -4.30 36.40 10.00
C ASP A 1 -3.48 35.15 10.34
N ARG A 2 -3.01 35.03 11.58
CA ARG A 2 -1.99 34.05 12.02
C ARG A 2 -2.59 32.72 12.51
N LEU A 3 -3.92 32.61 12.56
CA LEU A 3 -4.65 31.42 13.02
C LEU A 3 -4.94 30.43 11.88
N ALA A 4 -5.26 30.93 10.68
CA ALA A 4 -5.41 30.09 9.48
C ALA A 4 -4.11 29.36 9.10
N THR A 5 -2.95 29.96 9.39
CA THR A 5 -1.63 29.34 9.17
C THR A 5 -1.28 28.28 10.23
N ARG A 6 -1.85 28.37 11.45
CA ARG A 6 -1.64 27.37 12.52
C ARG A 6 -2.54 26.13 12.38
N ALA A 7 -3.60 26.21 11.58
CA ALA A 7 -4.58 25.14 11.36
C ALA A 7 -4.26 24.20 10.20
N ARG A 8 -3.04 24.24 9.63
CA ARG A 8 -2.50 23.05 8.93
C ARG A 8 -2.25 22.00 9.99
N MET A 9 -3.29 21.25 10.38
CA MET A 9 -3.17 20.15 11.33
C MET A 9 -1.91 19.37 11.01
N ARG A 10 -1.02 19.21 11.99
CA ARG A 10 0.24 18.48 11.81
C ARG A 10 -0.10 17.17 11.11
N PRO A 11 0.49 16.84 9.95
CA PRO A 11 0.08 15.68 9.14
C PRO A 11 -0.06 14.38 9.95
N ARG A 12 0.76 14.22 11.00
CA ARG A 12 0.70 13.10 11.95
C ARG A 12 -0.59 13.05 12.80
N VAL A 13 -1.10 14.19 13.28
CA VAL A 13 -2.33 14.24 14.09
C VAL A 13 -3.54 13.95 13.21
N THR A 14 -3.63 14.56 12.03
CA THR A 14 -4.67 14.25 11.03
C THR A 14 -4.67 12.78 10.67
N ARG A 15 -3.47 12.19 10.48
CA ARG A 15 -3.30 10.77 10.15
C ARG A 15 -3.76 9.85 11.28
N ARG A 16 -3.44 10.17 12.53
CA ARG A 16 -3.90 9.39 13.70
C ARG A 16 -5.43 9.40 13.81
N THR A 17 -6.04 10.57 13.66
CA THR A 17 -7.50 10.72 13.70
C THR A 17 -8.16 9.99 12.52
N ALA A 18 -7.64 10.17 11.31
CA ALA A 18 -8.13 9.46 10.13
C ALA A 18 -8.02 7.94 10.29
N ARG A 19 -6.89 7.45 10.82
CA ARG A 19 -6.72 6.02 11.12
C ARG A 19 -7.77 5.53 12.11
N ALA A 20 -8.00 6.24 13.22
CA ALA A 20 -9.02 5.85 14.19
C ALA A 20 -10.44 5.85 13.58
N ALA A 21 -10.77 6.84 12.76
CA ALA A 21 -12.04 6.90 12.05
C ALA A 21 -12.21 5.73 11.05
N GLY A 22 -11.17 5.43 10.27
CA GLY A 22 -11.18 4.30 9.34
C GLY A 22 -11.30 2.95 10.05
N GLU A 23 -10.65 2.79 11.21
CA GLU A 23 -10.79 1.59 12.05
C GLU A 23 -12.20 1.44 12.63
N LEU A 24 -12.84 2.54 13.02
CA LEU A 24 -14.24 2.54 13.45
C LEU A 24 -15.17 2.11 12.30
N LEU A 25 -15.01 2.71 11.11
CA LEU A 25 -15.81 2.37 9.92
C LEU A 25 -15.64 0.89 9.54
N ALA A 26 -14.43 0.34 9.68
CA ALA A 26 -14.15 -1.06 9.38
C ALA A 26 -14.93 -2.05 10.27
N GLY A 27 -15.47 -1.61 11.41
CA GLY A 27 -16.34 -2.42 12.27
C GLY A 27 -17.74 -2.67 11.70
N TYR A 28 -18.10 -1.99 10.60
CA TYR A 28 -19.42 -2.06 10.00
C TYR A 28 -19.31 -2.46 8.52
N GLU A 29 -19.95 -3.56 8.14
CA GLU A 29 -19.82 -4.12 6.78
C GLU A 29 -20.21 -3.11 5.68
N THR A 30 -21.25 -2.31 5.93
CA THR A 30 -21.73 -1.26 5.02
C THR A 30 -20.72 -0.14 4.78
N PHE A 31 -19.71 0.03 5.64
CA PHE A 31 -18.73 1.11 5.57
C PHE A 31 -17.31 0.64 5.20
N ILE A 32 -17.15 -0.60 4.72
CA ILE A 32 -15.83 -1.15 4.37
C ILE A 32 -15.15 -0.37 3.24
N GLN A 33 -15.92 0.17 2.28
CA GLN A 33 -15.36 0.98 1.21
C GLN A 33 -14.78 2.30 1.74
N GLU A 34 -15.53 2.99 2.60
CA GLU A 34 -15.14 4.23 3.25
C GLU A 34 -13.95 3.99 4.19
N ALA A 35 -13.97 2.88 4.93
CA ALA A 35 -12.86 2.45 5.77
C ALA A 35 -11.57 2.26 4.95
N ALA A 36 -11.64 1.51 3.85
CA ALA A 36 -10.50 1.27 2.97
C ALA A 36 -9.96 2.59 2.39
N HIS A 37 -10.86 3.48 1.95
CA HIS A 37 -10.48 4.80 1.42
C HIS A 37 -9.79 5.67 2.47
N VAL A 38 -10.32 5.74 3.69
CA VAL A 38 -9.72 6.53 4.77
C VAL A 38 -8.36 5.92 5.19
N LEU A 39 -8.30 4.60 5.34
CA LEU A 39 -7.09 3.92 5.82
C LEU A 39 -5.95 3.95 4.80
N VAL A 40 -6.23 3.78 3.51
CA VAL A 40 -5.18 3.90 2.48
C VAL A 40 -4.62 5.32 2.44
N ASN A 41 -5.44 6.34 2.68
CA ASN A 41 -4.99 7.74 2.74
C ASN A 41 -4.29 8.11 4.06
N ALA A 42 -4.65 7.44 5.15
CA ALA A 42 -4.03 7.57 6.46
C ALA A 42 -2.76 6.72 6.64
N LEU A 43 -2.35 5.92 5.65
CA LEU A 43 -1.12 5.13 5.75
C LEU A 43 0.11 6.06 5.81
N ASP A 44 0.98 5.83 6.79
CA ASP A 44 2.26 6.53 6.92
C ASP A 44 3.33 5.85 6.07
N LEU A 45 3.54 6.32 4.85
CA LEU A 45 4.51 5.75 3.92
C LEU A 45 5.97 5.93 4.40
N ASP A 46 6.23 6.93 5.24
CA ASP A 46 7.54 7.19 5.86
C ASP A 46 7.76 6.43 7.16
N ALA A 47 6.81 5.60 7.58
CA ALA A 47 6.97 4.83 8.80
C ALA A 47 8.14 3.84 8.69
N ARG A 48 8.67 3.45 9.85
CA ARG A 48 9.62 2.34 9.93
C ARG A 48 9.02 1.07 9.29
N PRO A 49 9.86 0.12 8.84
CA PRO A 49 9.39 -1.07 8.13
C PRO A 49 8.27 -1.83 8.84
N GLY A 50 8.41 -2.12 10.14
CA GLY A 50 7.37 -2.85 10.90
C GLY A 50 6.00 -2.16 10.92
N PRO A 51 5.90 -0.89 11.35
CA PRO A 51 4.63 -0.14 11.30
C PRO A 51 4.02 0.00 9.89
N LEU A 52 4.84 0.15 8.84
CA LEU A 52 4.36 0.20 7.45
C LEU A 52 3.71 -1.13 7.06
N SER A 53 4.43 -2.25 7.25
CA SER A 53 3.92 -3.61 6.98
C SER A 53 2.63 -3.88 7.76
N ALA A 54 2.59 -3.55 9.05
CA ALA A 54 1.40 -3.76 9.88
C ALA A 54 0.19 -2.93 9.39
N GLY A 55 0.42 -1.69 8.93
CA GLY A 55 -0.62 -0.84 8.34
C GLY A 55 -1.17 -1.41 7.04
N LEU A 56 -0.31 -1.89 6.16
CA LEU A 56 -0.69 -2.50 4.89
C LEU A 56 -1.40 -3.84 5.09
N ALA A 57 -0.93 -4.70 5.98
CA ALA A 57 -1.59 -5.95 6.32
C ALA A 57 -2.99 -5.71 6.89
N ARG A 58 -3.16 -4.67 7.73
CA ARG A 58 -4.48 -4.27 8.24
C ARG A 58 -5.40 -3.80 7.12
N LEU A 59 -4.88 -3.01 6.18
CA LEU A 59 -5.63 -2.59 5.00
C LEU A 59 -6.03 -3.80 4.15
N ALA A 60 -5.15 -4.77 3.93
CA ALA A 60 -5.41 -5.95 3.10
C ALA A 60 -6.58 -6.77 3.63
N ARG A 61 -6.67 -6.96 4.95
CA ARG A 61 -7.77 -7.70 5.60
C ARG A 61 -9.18 -7.14 5.36
N LEU A 62 -9.32 -5.88 4.94
CA LEU A 62 -10.64 -5.32 4.60
C LEU A 62 -11.21 -5.87 3.28
N HIS A 63 -10.41 -6.61 2.52
CA HIS A 63 -10.71 -6.96 1.15
C HIS A 63 -10.95 -8.46 0.93
N THR A 64 -10.98 -9.27 1.98
CA THR A 64 -11.09 -10.74 1.91
C THR A 64 -12.27 -11.22 1.04
N THR A 65 -13.37 -10.47 1.03
CA THR A 65 -14.58 -10.80 0.24
C THR A 65 -14.88 -9.76 -0.86
N ARG A 66 -13.95 -8.84 -1.15
CA ARG A 66 -14.18 -7.66 -2.00
C ARG A 66 -13.03 -7.43 -3.00
N PRO A 67 -12.80 -8.34 -3.98
CA PRO A 67 -11.66 -8.27 -4.90
C PRO A 67 -11.64 -6.98 -5.73
N ALA A 68 -12.78 -6.51 -6.23
CA ALA A 68 -12.85 -5.24 -6.97
C ALA A 68 -12.45 -4.02 -6.11
N LEU A 69 -12.75 -4.05 -4.80
CA LEU A 69 -12.29 -3.01 -3.87
C LEU A 69 -10.78 -3.10 -3.66
N ALA A 70 -10.21 -4.31 -3.57
CA ALA A 70 -8.77 -4.53 -3.43
C ALA A 70 -7.99 -3.85 -4.56
N VAL A 71 -8.44 -4.03 -5.81
CA VAL A 71 -7.84 -3.39 -6.99
C VAL A 71 -7.89 -1.87 -6.90
N ARG A 72 -9.05 -1.28 -6.54
CA ARG A 72 -9.19 0.18 -6.38
C ARG A 72 -8.31 0.73 -5.25
N THR A 73 -8.18 -0.02 -4.16
CA THR A 73 -7.30 0.34 -3.04
C THR A 73 -5.83 0.27 -3.44
N ALA A 74 -5.42 -0.74 -4.19
CA ALA A 74 -4.06 -0.88 -4.72
C ALA A 74 -3.71 0.29 -5.67
N ASP A 75 -4.62 0.65 -6.57
CA ASP A 75 -4.44 1.80 -7.47
C ASP A 75 -4.37 3.13 -6.71
N THR A 76 -5.14 3.28 -5.62
CA THR A 76 -5.02 4.43 -4.72
C THR A 76 -3.66 4.45 -4.01
N LEU A 77 -3.18 3.29 -3.53
CA LEU A 77 -1.86 3.17 -2.93
C LEU A 77 -0.76 3.55 -3.92
N ARG A 78 -0.82 3.07 -5.17
CA ARG A 78 0.11 3.40 -6.26
C ARG A 78 0.18 4.90 -6.51
N ARG A 79 -0.97 5.56 -6.66
CA ARG A 79 -1.04 7.03 -6.79
C ARG A 79 -0.37 7.73 -5.62
N ARG A 80 -0.63 7.28 -4.38
CA ARG A 80 -0.02 7.89 -3.19
C ARG A 80 1.49 7.73 -3.17
N LEU A 81 2.00 6.55 -3.51
CA LEU A 81 3.44 6.30 -3.58
C LEU A 81 4.13 7.19 -4.64
N ASN A 82 3.48 7.43 -5.78
CA ASN A 82 4.02 8.27 -6.86
C ASN A 82 3.91 9.78 -6.60
N THR A 83 2.94 10.22 -5.80
CA THR A 83 2.68 11.65 -5.53
C THR A 83 3.11 12.12 -4.16
N ALA A 84 3.48 11.21 -3.26
CA ALA A 84 3.93 11.57 -1.93
C ALA A 84 5.24 12.36 -2.00
N SER A 85 5.26 13.54 -1.35
CA SER A 85 6.48 14.34 -1.19
C SER A 85 7.57 13.60 -0.42
N ARG A 86 7.19 12.55 0.33
CA ARG A 86 8.07 11.61 1.02
C ARG A 86 7.50 10.20 0.86
N PRO A 87 7.98 9.44 -0.13
CA PRO A 87 7.39 8.16 -0.48
C PRO A 87 7.98 6.98 0.30
N GLY A 88 8.51 7.20 1.51
CA GLY A 88 9.17 6.18 2.31
C GLY A 88 10.53 5.71 1.79
N SER A 89 11.26 4.97 2.63
CA SER A 89 12.55 4.37 2.27
C SER A 89 12.35 3.08 1.45
N ASP A 90 13.20 2.86 0.45
CA ASP A 90 13.12 1.67 -0.41
C ASP A 90 13.23 0.36 0.38
N ALA A 91 14.10 0.32 1.40
CA ALA A 91 14.24 -0.84 2.28
C ALA A 91 12.96 -1.17 3.07
N ALA A 92 12.22 -0.15 3.52
CA ALA A 92 10.93 -0.35 4.20
C ALA A 92 9.85 -0.85 3.24
N MET A 93 9.81 -0.32 2.01
CA MET A 93 8.87 -0.77 0.99
C MET A 93 9.18 -2.21 0.54
N LEU A 94 10.45 -2.54 0.34
CA LEU A 94 10.87 -3.89 -0.06
C LEU A 94 10.49 -4.92 1.01
N ARG A 95 10.74 -4.60 2.29
CA ARG A 95 10.31 -5.45 3.40
C ARG A 95 8.79 -5.58 3.48
N ALA A 96 8.05 -4.49 3.34
CA ALA A 96 6.59 -4.54 3.35
C ALA A 96 6.01 -5.33 2.18
N ALA A 97 6.59 -5.23 0.98
CA ALA A 97 6.23 -6.07 -0.15
C ALA A 97 6.49 -7.55 0.16
N GLY A 98 7.56 -7.84 0.90
CA GLY A 98 7.86 -9.17 1.41
C GLY A 98 6.82 -9.75 2.35
N ASP A 99 6.57 -9.03 3.43
CA ASP A 99 5.62 -9.48 4.46
C ASP A 99 4.21 -9.68 3.87
N LEU A 100 3.82 -8.92 2.84
CA LEU A 100 2.53 -9.03 2.16
C LEU A 100 2.45 -10.20 1.17
N ASP A 101 3.53 -10.48 0.44
CA ASP A 101 3.60 -11.61 -0.48
C ASP A 101 3.59 -12.94 0.28
N GLU A 102 4.28 -13.00 1.43
CA GLU A 102 4.29 -14.16 2.34
C GLU A 102 2.92 -14.46 2.97
N ASP A 103 2.06 -13.44 3.18
CA ASP A 103 0.68 -13.62 3.62
C ASP A 103 -0.17 -14.39 2.59
N GLY A 104 0.21 -14.33 1.31
CA GLY A 104 -0.37 -15.13 0.23
C GLY A 104 -1.81 -14.78 -0.16
N GLY A 105 -2.43 -13.81 0.49
CA GLY A 105 -3.78 -13.34 0.17
C GLY A 105 -3.84 -12.53 -1.13
N HIS A 106 -5.02 -12.52 -1.76
CA HIS A 106 -5.23 -11.76 -3.00
C HIS A 106 -4.93 -10.25 -2.83
N ALA A 107 -5.48 -9.62 -1.80
CA ALA A 107 -5.30 -8.18 -1.59
C ALA A 107 -3.88 -7.81 -1.14
N SER A 108 -3.26 -8.64 -0.31
CA SER A 108 -1.87 -8.47 0.14
C SER A 108 -0.91 -8.63 -1.04
N GLY A 109 -1.12 -9.64 -1.91
CA GLY A 109 -0.39 -9.79 -3.16
C GLY A 109 -0.54 -8.60 -4.12
N LEU A 110 -1.74 -8.03 -4.29
CA LEU A 110 -1.92 -6.82 -5.11
C LEU A 110 -1.19 -5.59 -4.54
N PHE A 111 -1.15 -5.45 -3.21
CA PHE A 111 -0.39 -4.38 -2.56
C PHE A 111 1.12 -4.62 -2.68
N ALA A 112 1.57 -5.87 -2.56
CA ALA A 112 2.97 -6.25 -2.80
C ALA A 112 3.41 -5.94 -4.23
N ALA A 113 2.57 -6.24 -5.23
CA ALA A 113 2.82 -5.88 -6.63
C ALA A 113 2.92 -4.36 -6.82
N THR A 114 2.04 -3.59 -6.18
CA THR A 114 2.07 -2.12 -6.22
C THR A 114 3.37 -1.56 -5.62
N LEU A 115 3.81 -2.09 -4.47
CA LEU A 115 5.08 -1.66 -3.84
C LEU A 115 6.28 -2.04 -4.71
N THR A 116 6.22 -3.22 -5.35
CA THR A 116 7.29 -3.74 -6.22
C THR A 116 7.43 -2.93 -7.49
N GLU A 117 6.32 -2.52 -8.11
CA GLU A 117 6.31 -1.62 -9.26
C GLU A 117 7.00 -0.30 -8.91
N VAL A 118 6.55 0.37 -7.86
CA VAL A 118 7.06 1.71 -7.51
C VAL A 118 8.50 1.64 -6.99
N GLY A 119 8.81 0.67 -6.12
CA GLY A 119 10.16 0.47 -5.59
C GLY A 119 11.16 0.04 -6.67
N GLY A 120 10.74 -0.86 -7.56
CA GLY A 120 11.52 -1.27 -8.72
C GLY A 120 11.83 -0.08 -9.62
N ALA A 121 10.81 0.68 -10.06
CA ALA A 121 11.01 1.86 -10.89
C ALA A 121 11.94 2.90 -10.24
N ARG A 122 11.78 3.19 -8.94
CA ARG A 122 12.61 4.15 -8.20
C ARG A 122 14.08 3.76 -8.08
N THR A 123 14.39 2.48 -8.18
CA THR A 123 15.74 1.94 -8.00
C THR A 123 16.32 1.35 -9.29
N GLU A 124 15.73 1.71 -10.43
CA GLU A 124 16.11 1.18 -11.75
C GLU A 124 16.13 -0.35 -11.77
N TRP A 125 15.16 -0.94 -11.07
CA TRP A 125 14.99 -2.37 -10.87
C TRP A 125 16.21 -3.05 -10.26
N ALA A 126 16.75 -2.53 -9.16
CA ALA A 126 17.79 -3.22 -8.40
C ALA A 126 17.38 -4.68 -8.07
N GLU A 127 18.36 -5.59 -7.97
CA GLU A 127 18.12 -7.05 -7.92
C GLU A 127 17.08 -7.50 -6.88
N PRO A 128 17.03 -6.96 -5.65
CA PRO A 128 16.01 -7.37 -4.67
C PRO A 128 14.56 -7.13 -5.15
N TRP A 129 14.33 -6.12 -6.00
CA TRP A 129 13.01 -5.86 -6.60
C TRP A 129 12.71 -6.82 -7.74
N ARG A 130 13.72 -7.24 -8.51
CA ARG A 130 13.54 -8.28 -9.54
C ARG A 130 13.23 -9.63 -8.92
N ASP A 131 13.91 -9.99 -7.82
CA ASP A 131 13.59 -11.19 -7.05
C ASP A 131 12.15 -11.17 -6.53
N ARG A 132 11.72 -10.03 -5.98
CA ARG A 132 10.33 -9.85 -5.56
C ARG A 132 9.35 -10.02 -6.71
N LEU A 133 9.65 -9.44 -7.88
CA LEU A 133 8.80 -9.57 -9.06
C LEU A 133 8.71 -11.04 -9.53
N ARG A 134 9.81 -11.79 -9.50
CA ARG A 134 9.82 -13.22 -9.82
C ARG A 134 8.93 -14.01 -8.85
N ALA A 135 8.99 -13.72 -7.55
CA ALA A 135 8.12 -14.34 -6.55
C ALA A 135 6.63 -14.05 -6.83
N LEU A 136 6.27 -12.80 -7.11
CA LEU A 136 4.89 -12.41 -7.41
C LEU A 136 4.35 -13.04 -8.71
N ARG A 137 5.20 -13.28 -9.71
CA ARG A 137 4.82 -14.01 -10.93
C ARG A 137 4.49 -15.49 -10.67
N ALA A 138 4.95 -16.05 -9.55
CA ALA A 138 4.64 -17.40 -9.09
C ALA A 138 3.55 -17.44 -8.00
N HIS A 139 2.90 -16.30 -7.70
CA HIS A 139 1.92 -16.18 -6.62
C HIS A 139 0.71 -17.13 -6.80
N PRO A 140 0.10 -17.68 -5.73
CA PRO A 140 -1.03 -18.61 -5.84
C PRO A 140 -2.27 -18.01 -6.53
N HIS A 141 -2.55 -16.72 -6.31
CA HIS A 141 -3.68 -16.03 -6.94
C HIS A 141 -3.38 -15.54 -8.36
N ALA A 142 -4.23 -15.91 -9.32
CA ALA A 142 -4.08 -15.55 -10.74
C ALA A 142 -4.01 -14.04 -10.98
N ASP A 143 -4.92 -13.26 -10.39
CA ASP A 143 -4.93 -11.80 -10.56
C ASP A 143 -3.64 -11.11 -10.09
N VAL A 144 -2.96 -11.69 -9.09
CA VAL A 144 -1.66 -11.17 -8.61
C VAL A 144 -0.55 -11.50 -9.60
N ARG A 145 -0.54 -12.74 -10.15
CA ARG A 145 0.38 -13.11 -11.22
C ARG A 145 0.19 -12.23 -12.44
N ASP A 146 -1.06 -11.98 -12.84
CA ASP A 146 -1.38 -11.14 -13.99
C ASP A 146 -0.98 -9.67 -13.76
N ALA A 147 -1.16 -9.15 -12.54
CA ALA A 147 -0.62 -7.85 -12.15
C ALA A 147 0.91 -7.81 -12.27
N ALA A 148 1.61 -8.83 -11.79
CA ALA A 148 3.07 -8.93 -11.84
C ALA A 148 3.63 -9.15 -13.27
N LEU A 149 2.91 -9.87 -14.12
CA LEU A 149 3.30 -10.11 -15.51
C LEU A 149 3.20 -8.84 -16.38
N ARG A 150 2.32 -7.89 -16.03
CA ARG A 150 2.23 -6.59 -16.71
C ARG A 150 3.38 -5.65 -16.40
N LEU A 151 4.16 -5.90 -15.35
CA LEU A 151 5.27 -5.03 -14.97
C LEU A 151 6.48 -5.25 -15.87
N THR A 152 6.99 -4.15 -16.44
CA THR A 152 8.20 -4.13 -17.26
C THR A 152 9.40 -3.68 -16.43
N THR A 153 10.52 -4.39 -16.54
CA THR A 153 11.76 -4.06 -15.82
C THR A 153 12.77 -3.28 -16.65
N VAL A 154 12.40 -2.94 -17.89
CA VAL A 154 13.21 -2.12 -18.77
C VAL A 154 12.95 -0.67 -18.41
N VAL A 155 14.03 0.08 -18.15
CA VAL A 155 13.97 1.53 -17.97
C VAL A 155 14.11 2.12 -19.38
N GLU A 156 13.11 2.87 -19.85
CA GLU A 156 13.22 3.69 -21.07
C GLU A 156 14.07 4.95 -20.83
#